data_AF-A0A923NYV9-F1
#
_entry.id   AF-A0A923NYV9-F1
#
_cell.length_a   1.000
_cell.length_b   1.000
_cell.length_c   1.000
_cell.angle_alpha   90.00
_cell.angle_beta   90.00
_cell.angle_gamma   90.00
#
_symmetry.space_group_name_H-M   'P 1'
#
loop_
_entity.id
_entity.type
_entity.pdbx_description
1 polymer ?
#
loop_
_entity_poly.entity_id
_entity_poly.type
_entity_poly.pdbx_seq_one_letter_code
_entity_poly.pdbx_strand_id
1 'polypeptide(L)'
;MATILVAALLDRGELAFARTRNALRAEQVQAYAQGLEAYAIEALMLPREGADSRQSRWAQPLSLQQVRGGTLSASLRDLNGCFNLNNLAPGQASQWRELFTRLLAALALDPRLGEAVAQWLDPAQADGAPATAYLGGSVPYRVHGGLFSHVSELRLVRGVDANAYARLAPHVCVLPPGSRINANTAGAPLLQALAGSGTAPATAAIGQQLWQDGRAQWADAQAFWRATPLGSAPPGWAPLVDVYSDAFLMRGDIVLDQVPFTVFSVLLQRGGRVVAVQRSRGADEALVAAVVLEPAAP
;
A
#
# COMPACT_ATOMS: atom_id res chain seq x y z
N MET A 1 -9.81 -31.14 50.04
CA MET A 1 -9.27 -31.68 48.77
C MET A 1 -10.31 -31.67 47.64
N ALA A 2 -11.58 -32.04 47.87
CA ALA A 2 -12.63 -32.00 46.83
C ALA A 2 -12.90 -30.58 46.24
N THR A 3 -12.84 -29.54 47.05
CA THR A 3 -13.04 -28.14 46.62
C THR A 3 -11.98 -27.65 45.62
N ILE A 4 -10.71 -28.02 45.84
CA ILE A 4 -9.60 -27.69 44.93
C ILE A 4 -9.79 -28.40 43.58
N LEU A 5 -10.26 -29.65 43.60
CA LEU A 5 -10.51 -30.43 42.39
C LEU A 5 -11.68 -29.87 41.57
N VAL A 6 -12.77 -29.48 42.23
CA VAL A 6 -13.93 -28.84 41.58
C VAL A 6 -13.56 -27.47 41.01
N ALA A 7 -12.83 -26.63 41.76
CA ALA A 7 -12.35 -25.34 41.27
C ALA A 7 -11.45 -25.49 40.03
N ALA A 8 -10.53 -26.46 40.03
CA ALA A 8 -9.67 -26.74 38.88
C ALA A 8 -10.43 -27.27 37.66
N LEU A 9 -11.50 -28.05 37.86
CA LEU A 9 -12.36 -28.52 36.77
C LEU A 9 -13.19 -27.38 36.18
N LEU A 10 -13.73 -26.49 37.02
CA LEU A 10 -14.47 -25.31 36.58
C LEU A 10 -13.56 -24.37 35.78
N ASP A 11 -12.37 -24.05 36.29
CA ASP A 11 -11.39 -23.19 35.62
C ASP A 11 -10.97 -23.73 34.24
N ARG A 12 -10.68 -25.04 34.17
CA ARG A 12 -10.41 -25.70 32.87
C ARG A 12 -11.60 -25.67 31.93
N GLY A 13 -12.81 -25.83 32.45
CA GLY A 13 -14.05 -25.74 31.69
C GLY A 13 -14.24 -24.34 31.10
N GLU A 14 -14.11 -23.29 31.90
CA GLU A 14 -14.20 -21.90 31.47
C GLU A 14 -13.16 -21.56 30.40
N LEU A 15 -11.90 -22.00 30.59
CA LEU A 15 -10.84 -21.82 29.60
C LEU A 15 -11.16 -22.55 28.28
N ALA A 16 -11.69 -23.77 28.35
CA ALA A 16 -12.07 -24.53 27.16
C ALA A 16 -13.22 -23.83 26.41
N PHE A 17 -14.25 -23.35 27.11
CA PHE A 17 -15.34 -22.59 26.50
C PHE A 17 -14.84 -21.28 25.86
N ALA A 18 -13.95 -20.56 26.52
CA ALA A 18 -13.35 -19.33 25.99
C ALA A 18 -12.56 -19.60 24.71
N ARG A 19 -11.75 -20.68 24.67
CA ARG A 19 -11.01 -21.10 23.47
C ARG A 19 -11.93 -21.44 22.30
N THR A 20 -12.95 -22.25 22.54
CA THR A 20 -13.93 -22.62 21.50
C THR A 20 -14.65 -21.39 20.95
N ARG A 21 -15.08 -20.47 21.83
CA ARG A 21 -15.72 -19.21 21.42
C ARG A 21 -14.79 -18.35 20.56
N ASN A 22 -13.53 -18.21 20.96
CA ASN A 22 -12.53 -17.45 20.20
C ASN A 22 -12.22 -18.08 18.84
N ALA A 23 -12.14 -19.41 18.77
CA ALA A 23 -11.94 -20.13 17.51
C ALA A 23 -13.13 -19.93 16.56
N LEU A 24 -14.37 -20.10 17.05
CA LEU A 24 -15.58 -19.86 16.24
C LEU A 24 -15.67 -18.41 15.76
N ARG A 25 -15.32 -17.43 16.62
CA ARG A 25 -15.26 -16.02 16.22
C ARG A 25 -14.23 -15.78 15.13
N ALA A 26 -13.03 -16.38 15.24
CA ALA A 26 -11.99 -16.24 14.22
C ALA A 26 -12.42 -16.78 12.85
N GLU A 27 -13.10 -17.92 12.82
CA GLU A 27 -13.71 -18.48 11.61
C GLU A 27 -14.80 -17.56 11.04
N GLN A 28 -15.65 -17.00 11.91
CA GLN A 28 -16.70 -16.09 11.49
C GLN A 28 -16.14 -14.76 10.93
N VAL A 29 -15.10 -14.21 11.54
CA VAL A 29 -14.35 -13.06 11.00
C VAL A 29 -13.78 -13.38 9.62
N GLN A 30 -13.22 -14.58 9.44
CA GLN A 30 -12.68 -15.01 8.16
C GLN A 30 -13.75 -15.12 7.08
N ALA A 31 -14.91 -15.69 7.40
CA ALA A 31 -16.04 -15.75 6.48
C ALA A 31 -16.55 -14.35 6.09
N TYR A 32 -16.65 -13.42 7.04
CA TYR A 32 -17.01 -12.03 6.73
C TYR A 32 -15.94 -11.29 5.92
N ALA A 33 -14.66 -11.51 6.21
CA ALA A 33 -13.57 -10.95 5.42
C ALA A 33 -13.61 -11.42 3.96
N GLN A 34 -13.89 -12.71 3.72
CA GLN A 34 -14.09 -13.24 2.37
C GLN A 34 -15.32 -12.65 1.67
N GLY A 35 -16.42 -12.43 2.40
CA GLY A 35 -17.59 -11.74 1.87
C GLY A 35 -17.31 -10.29 1.46
N LEU A 36 -16.57 -9.56 2.29
CA LEU A 36 -16.12 -8.19 1.98
C LEU A 36 -15.18 -8.14 0.78
N GLU A 37 -14.28 -9.12 0.66
CA GLU A 37 -13.40 -9.27 -0.50
C GLU A 37 -14.20 -9.55 -1.78
N ALA A 38 -15.19 -10.45 -1.73
CA ALA A 38 -16.07 -10.74 -2.87
C ALA A 38 -16.87 -9.51 -3.31
N TYR A 39 -17.40 -8.74 -2.35
CA TYR A 39 -18.06 -7.46 -2.63
C TYR A 39 -17.11 -6.46 -3.31
N ALA A 40 -15.89 -6.32 -2.80
CA ALA A 40 -14.89 -5.43 -3.39
C ALA A 40 -14.49 -5.85 -4.81
N ILE A 41 -14.34 -7.16 -5.05
CA ILE A 41 -14.10 -7.73 -6.38
C ILE A 41 -15.24 -7.37 -7.33
N GLU A 42 -16.50 -7.55 -6.90
CA GLU A 42 -17.67 -7.21 -7.71
C GLU A 42 -17.70 -5.70 -8.04
N ALA A 43 -17.44 -4.84 -7.06
CA ALA A 43 -17.39 -3.39 -7.26
C ALA A 43 -16.32 -2.97 -8.29
N LEU A 44 -15.15 -3.63 -8.30
CA LEU A 44 -14.07 -3.38 -9.26
C LEU A 44 -14.31 -4.00 -10.65
N MET A 45 -15.23 -4.96 -10.75
CA MET A 45 -15.63 -5.60 -12.01
C MET A 45 -16.74 -4.84 -12.74
N LEU A 46 -17.40 -3.87 -12.08
CA LEU A 46 -18.36 -3.00 -12.73
C LEU A 46 -17.69 -2.16 -13.84
N PRO A 47 -18.42 -1.83 -14.93
CA PRO A 47 -17.89 -0.98 -15.99
C PRO A 47 -17.40 0.37 -15.46
N ARG A 48 -16.23 0.81 -15.93
CA ARG A 48 -15.67 2.12 -15.58
C ARG A 48 -16.48 3.23 -16.28
N GLU A 49 -16.75 4.30 -15.54
CA GLU A 49 -17.44 5.50 -16.06
C GLU A 49 -16.45 6.62 -16.44
N GLY A 50 -15.22 6.25 -16.78
CA GLY A 50 -14.11 7.16 -17.07
C GLY A 50 -12.83 6.77 -16.34
N ALA A 51 -11.93 7.74 -16.17
CA ALA A 51 -10.71 7.59 -15.39
C ALA A 51 -11.00 7.24 -13.93
N ASP A 52 -10.10 6.46 -13.31
CA ASP A 52 -10.21 6.13 -11.89
C ASP A 52 -9.85 7.33 -11.04
N SER A 53 -10.68 7.64 -10.04
CA SER A 53 -10.49 8.74 -9.10
C SER A 53 -11.10 8.38 -7.75
N ARG A 54 -10.94 9.24 -6.74
CA ARG A 54 -11.59 9.06 -5.44
C ARG A 54 -13.13 9.19 -5.50
N GLN A 55 -13.67 9.62 -6.64
CA GLN A 55 -15.11 9.79 -6.85
C GLN A 55 -15.71 8.62 -7.64
N SER A 56 -14.88 7.71 -8.14
CA SER A 56 -15.32 6.50 -8.83
C SER A 56 -16.23 5.65 -7.94
N ARG A 57 -17.13 4.86 -8.55
CA ARG A 57 -18.08 4.01 -7.83
C ARG A 57 -17.40 3.05 -6.84
N TRP A 58 -16.27 2.46 -7.24
CA TRP A 58 -15.50 1.56 -6.38
C TRP A 58 -14.95 2.26 -5.12
N ALA A 59 -14.74 3.58 -5.17
CA ALA A 59 -14.20 4.36 -4.05
C ALA A 59 -15.27 4.71 -3.00
N GLN A 60 -16.55 4.49 -3.31
CA GLN A 60 -17.63 4.66 -2.34
C GLN A 60 -17.58 3.50 -1.33
N PRO A 61 -17.47 3.78 -0.02
CA PRO A 61 -17.37 2.72 0.97
C PRO A 61 -18.68 1.95 1.09
N LEU A 62 -18.57 0.65 1.37
CA LEU A 62 -19.70 -0.14 1.86
C LEU A 62 -20.07 0.40 3.24
N SER A 63 -21.26 0.99 3.33
CA SER A 63 -21.83 1.46 4.58
C SER A 63 -22.00 0.32 5.59
N LEU A 64 -22.13 0.67 6.87
CA LEU A 64 -22.27 -0.30 7.96
C LEU A 64 -23.44 -1.27 7.72
N GLN A 65 -23.13 -2.56 7.61
CA GLN A 65 -24.10 -3.65 7.46
C GLN A 65 -24.27 -4.40 8.77
N GLN A 66 -25.51 -4.83 9.05
CA GLN A 66 -25.82 -5.73 10.16
C GLN A 66 -25.59 -7.18 9.72
N VAL A 67 -24.87 -7.94 10.55
CA VAL A 67 -24.63 -9.38 10.35
C VAL A 67 -24.89 -10.14 11.65
N ARG A 68 -24.93 -11.47 11.56
CA ARG A 68 -25.07 -12.30 12.77
C ARG A 68 -23.90 -12.03 13.72
N GLY A 69 -24.19 -11.59 14.94
CA GLY A 69 -23.17 -11.34 15.96
C GLY A 69 -22.50 -9.96 15.91
N GLY A 70 -22.88 -9.09 14.98
CA GLY A 70 -22.41 -7.70 14.99
C GLY A 70 -22.53 -6.98 13.65
N THR A 71 -21.51 -6.21 13.27
CA THR A 71 -21.55 -5.32 12.10
C THR A 71 -20.29 -5.41 11.26
N LEU A 72 -20.40 -5.05 9.99
CA LEU A 72 -19.24 -4.90 9.12
C LEU A 72 -19.35 -3.69 8.19
N SER A 73 -18.23 -3.18 7.72
CA SER A 73 -18.12 -2.16 6.67
C SER A 73 -16.86 -2.41 5.85
N ALA A 74 -16.76 -1.82 4.66
CA ALA A 74 -15.54 -1.90 3.86
C ALA A 74 -15.29 -0.62 3.06
N SER A 75 -14.03 -0.41 2.70
CA SER A 75 -13.61 0.65 1.79
C SER A 75 -12.53 0.13 0.85
N LEU A 76 -12.45 0.74 -0.33
CA LEU A 76 -11.39 0.49 -1.30
C LEU A 76 -10.52 1.74 -1.43
N ARG A 77 -9.21 1.53 -1.47
CA ARG A 77 -8.21 2.55 -1.75
C ARG A 77 -7.41 2.14 -2.98
N ASP A 78 -7.17 3.11 -3.86
CA ASP A 78 -6.27 2.92 -5.00
C ASP A 78 -4.80 2.86 -4.56
N LEU A 79 -4.09 1.80 -4.95
CA LEU A 79 -2.66 1.63 -4.72
C LEU A 79 -1.80 2.16 -5.87
N ASN A 80 -2.36 2.49 -7.02
CA ASN A 80 -1.62 3.24 -8.05
C ASN A 80 -1.46 4.72 -7.67
N GLY A 81 -2.16 5.21 -6.63
CA GLY A 81 -2.01 6.58 -6.11
C GLY A 81 -0.76 6.83 -5.25
N CYS A 82 0.18 5.89 -5.15
CA CYS A 82 1.41 6.04 -4.38
C CYS A 82 2.63 5.70 -5.23
N PHE A 83 3.81 6.10 -4.75
CA PHE A 83 5.06 5.71 -5.39
C PHE A 83 5.35 4.24 -5.07
N ASN A 84 5.37 3.38 -6.09
CA ASN A 84 5.75 1.99 -5.91
C ASN A 84 7.27 1.87 -5.66
N LEU A 85 7.69 1.45 -4.48
CA LEU A 85 9.10 1.25 -4.11
C LEU A 85 9.80 0.27 -5.07
N ASN A 86 9.08 -0.74 -5.55
CA ASN A 86 9.62 -1.73 -6.49
C ASN A 86 9.89 -1.17 -7.89
N ASN A 87 9.46 0.06 -8.20
CA ASN A 87 9.88 0.76 -9.42
C ASN A 87 11.34 1.24 -9.35
N LEU A 88 12.00 1.14 -8.18
CA LEU A 88 13.44 1.40 -8.02
C LEU A 88 14.31 0.17 -8.31
N ALA A 89 13.70 -0.99 -8.60
CA ALA A 89 14.41 -2.22 -8.88
C ALA A 89 15.34 -2.09 -10.12
N PRO A 90 16.40 -2.91 -10.22
CA PRO A 90 17.27 -2.93 -11.39
C PRO A 90 16.50 -3.12 -12.70
N GLY A 91 16.97 -2.46 -13.77
CA GLY A 91 16.34 -2.52 -15.10
C GLY A 91 15.12 -1.62 -15.28
N GLN A 92 14.63 -0.95 -14.23
CA GLN A 92 13.58 0.05 -14.35
C GLN A 92 14.11 1.39 -14.88
N ALA A 93 13.19 2.21 -15.42
CA ALA A 93 13.52 3.52 -15.98
C ALA A 93 14.15 4.45 -14.92
N SER A 94 15.22 5.16 -15.31
CA SER A 94 15.95 6.08 -14.42
C SER A 94 15.08 7.18 -13.79
N GLN A 95 13.99 7.54 -14.47
CA GLN A 95 13.01 8.53 -14.04
C GLN A 95 12.33 8.14 -12.71
N TRP A 96 12.23 6.85 -12.38
CA TRP A 96 11.71 6.42 -11.09
C TRP A 96 12.63 6.80 -9.93
N ARG A 97 13.95 6.69 -10.11
CA ARG A 97 14.94 7.12 -9.11
C ARG A 97 14.91 8.64 -8.93
N GLU A 98 14.79 9.36 -10.03
CA GLU A 98 14.67 10.82 -10.02
C GLU A 98 13.37 11.25 -9.32
N LEU A 99 12.23 10.64 -9.65
CA LEU A 99 10.95 10.91 -9.01
C LEU A 99 10.99 10.62 -7.50
N PHE A 100 11.61 9.50 -7.08
CA PHE A 100 11.75 9.19 -5.66
C PHE A 100 12.59 10.24 -4.92
N THR A 101 13.69 10.68 -5.53
CA THR A 101 14.54 11.75 -4.96
C THR A 101 13.74 13.04 -4.78
N ARG A 102 12.90 13.40 -5.76
CA ARG A 102 12.02 14.57 -5.68
C ARG A 102 10.92 14.39 -4.62
N LEU A 103 10.39 13.18 -4.45
CA LEU A 103 9.42 12.88 -3.39
C LEU A 103 10.06 13.03 -2.00
N LEU A 104 11.28 12.52 -1.80
CA LEU A 104 12.01 12.73 -0.55
C LEU A 104 12.22 14.21 -0.26
N ALA A 105 12.58 15.01 -1.27
CA ALA A 105 12.70 16.46 -1.13
C ALA A 105 11.36 17.13 -0.78
N ALA A 106 10.25 16.73 -1.42
CA ALA A 106 8.91 17.24 -1.11
C ALA A 106 8.47 16.91 0.33
N LEU A 107 8.98 15.83 0.91
CA LEU A 107 8.73 15.41 2.29
C LEU A 107 9.75 15.94 3.31
N ALA A 108 10.73 16.72 2.84
CA ALA A 108 11.87 17.20 3.62
C ALA A 108 12.64 16.05 4.31
N LEU A 109 12.88 14.96 3.56
CA LEU A 109 13.65 13.80 3.99
C LEU A 109 15.06 13.80 3.39
N ASP A 110 15.98 13.08 4.03
CA ASP A 110 17.37 12.95 3.58
C ASP A 110 17.42 12.27 2.20
N PRO A 111 18.01 12.89 1.16
CA PRO A 111 18.11 12.30 -0.18
C PRO A 111 18.92 11.00 -0.21
N ARG A 112 19.80 10.75 0.78
CA ARG A 112 20.56 9.48 0.89
C ARG A 112 19.66 8.27 1.10
N LEU A 113 18.41 8.46 1.53
CA LEU A 113 17.42 7.38 1.59
C LEU A 113 17.10 6.79 0.22
N GLY A 114 17.19 7.60 -0.85
CA GLY A 114 17.00 7.11 -2.23
C GLY A 114 17.95 5.98 -2.57
N GLU A 115 19.24 6.21 -2.29
CA GLU A 115 20.29 5.23 -2.51
C GLU A 115 20.15 4.03 -1.55
N ALA A 116 19.82 4.27 -0.28
CA ALA A 116 19.63 3.18 0.69
C ALA A 116 18.49 2.22 0.29
N VAL A 117 17.39 2.75 -0.27
CA VAL A 117 16.27 1.94 -0.78
C VAL A 117 16.66 1.20 -2.06
N ALA A 118 17.41 1.83 -2.97
CA ALA A 118 17.90 1.14 -4.17
C ALA A 118 18.85 -0.02 -3.81
N GLN A 119 19.74 0.17 -2.85
CA GLN A 119 20.64 -0.88 -2.33
C GLN A 119 19.91 -1.98 -1.56
N TRP A 120 18.74 -1.68 -0.97
CA TRP A 120 17.91 -2.71 -0.35
C TRP A 120 17.38 -3.70 -1.39
N LEU A 121 16.95 -3.19 -2.54
CA LEU A 121 16.45 -3.97 -3.68
C LEU A 121 17.57 -4.73 -4.41
N ASP A 122 18.73 -4.09 -4.55
CA ASP A 122 19.90 -4.68 -5.22
C ASP A 122 21.19 -4.43 -4.41
N PRO A 123 21.48 -5.28 -3.42
CA PRO A 123 22.69 -5.15 -2.61
C PRO A 123 23.97 -5.42 -3.39
N ALA A 124 23.90 -6.03 -4.58
CA ALA A 124 25.07 -6.27 -5.43
C ALA A 124 25.55 -4.98 -6.12
N GLN A 125 24.68 -3.96 -6.25
CA GLN A 125 25.03 -2.65 -6.82
C GLN A 125 25.89 -1.77 -5.90
N ALA A 126 26.16 -2.20 -4.69
CA ALA A 126 27.01 -1.46 -3.78
C ALA A 126 28.27 -2.23 -3.47
N ASP A 127 29.39 -1.51 -3.40
CA ASP A 127 30.78 -2.00 -3.30
C ASP A 127 31.08 -2.79 -2.00
N GLY A 128 30.36 -3.88 -1.74
CA GLY A 128 30.50 -4.79 -0.60
C GLY A 128 30.12 -4.23 0.79
N ALA A 129 30.14 -2.90 0.96
CA ALA A 129 29.93 -2.21 2.23
C ALA A 129 28.50 -2.25 2.83
N PRO A 130 27.39 -2.36 2.06
CA PRO A 130 26.07 -2.28 2.68
C PRO A 130 25.69 -3.54 3.46
N ALA A 131 26.08 -4.72 3.00
CA ALA A 131 25.70 -5.98 3.65
C ALA A 131 26.33 -6.14 5.04
N THR A 132 27.58 -5.69 5.22
CA THR A 132 28.26 -5.71 6.53
C THR A 132 27.63 -4.73 7.52
N ALA A 133 27.10 -3.59 7.05
CA ALA A 133 26.44 -2.62 7.91
C ALA A 133 25.18 -3.19 8.59
N TYR A 134 24.42 -4.07 7.93
CA TYR A 134 23.23 -4.72 8.53
C TYR A 134 23.60 -5.85 9.50
N LEU A 135 24.75 -6.50 9.29
CA LEU A 135 25.28 -7.52 10.19
C LEU A 135 25.99 -6.93 11.42
N GLY A 136 26.42 -5.66 11.36
CA GLY A 136 27.10 -4.96 12.45
C GLY A 136 26.16 -4.27 13.46
N GLY A 137 24.85 -4.35 13.26
CA GLY A 137 23.86 -3.73 14.14
C GLY A 137 23.62 -4.47 15.46
N SER A 138 22.89 -3.84 16.39
CA SER A 138 22.52 -4.44 17.69
C SER A 138 21.61 -5.66 17.54
N VAL A 139 20.76 -5.65 16.52
CA VAL A 139 20.03 -6.83 16.04
C VAL A 139 20.49 -7.07 14.61
N PRO A 140 21.42 -8.00 14.39
CA PRO A 140 21.98 -8.23 13.07
C PRO A 140 20.98 -8.98 12.17
N TYR A 141 20.89 -8.56 10.91
CA TYR A 141 20.10 -9.24 9.88
C TYR A 141 20.77 -9.12 8.51
N ARG A 142 20.31 -9.92 7.56
CA ARG A 142 20.76 -9.86 6.16
C ARG A 142 19.82 -8.99 5.35
N VAL A 143 20.37 -8.29 4.37
CA VAL A 143 19.57 -7.61 3.34
C VAL A 143 18.78 -8.65 2.58
N HIS A 144 17.51 -8.34 2.29
CA HIS A 144 16.64 -9.22 1.54
C HIS A 144 17.19 -9.49 0.12
N GLY A 145 17.61 -8.44 -0.59
CA GLY A 145 18.17 -8.56 -1.94
C GLY A 145 17.14 -8.97 -2.97
N GLY A 146 16.00 -8.28 -2.95
CA GLY A 146 14.85 -8.55 -3.81
C GLY A 146 13.80 -7.46 -3.66
N LEU A 147 12.66 -7.65 -4.32
CA LEU A 147 11.53 -6.73 -4.24
C LEU A 147 11.03 -6.59 -2.80
N PHE A 148 10.55 -5.40 -2.46
CA PHE A 148 9.76 -5.24 -1.25
C PHE A 148 8.56 -6.18 -1.32
N SER A 149 8.29 -6.85 -0.21
CA SER A 149 7.07 -7.62 0.06
C SER A 149 6.10 -6.85 0.94
N HIS A 150 6.57 -5.82 1.64
CA HIS A 150 5.73 -4.95 2.46
C HIS A 150 6.35 -3.57 2.67
N VAL A 151 5.53 -2.52 2.75
CA VAL A 151 6.01 -1.15 3.05
C VAL A 151 6.73 -1.08 4.41
N SER A 152 6.36 -1.95 5.37
CA SER A 152 7.02 -2.01 6.68
C SER A 152 8.51 -2.36 6.62
N GLU A 153 8.97 -3.02 5.56
CA GLU A 153 10.41 -3.30 5.39
C GLU A 153 11.24 -2.04 5.24
N LEU A 154 10.65 -0.88 4.91
CA LEU A 154 11.36 0.40 4.99
C LEU A 154 11.97 0.64 6.38
N ARG A 155 11.36 0.14 7.46
CA ARG A 155 11.93 0.24 8.82
C ARG A 155 13.25 -0.52 8.99
N LEU A 156 13.56 -1.45 8.08
CA LEU A 156 14.80 -2.21 8.03
C LEU A 156 15.83 -1.56 7.10
N VAL A 157 15.44 -0.57 6.30
CA VAL A 157 16.35 0.13 5.40
C VAL A 157 17.21 1.11 6.21
N ARG A 158 18.52 1.09 5.96
CA ARG A 158 19.47 1.96 6.67
C ARG A 158 19.08 3.44 6.53
N GLY A 159 19.12 4.15 7.66
CA GLY A 159 18.83 5.59 7.71
C GLY A 159 17.33 5.92 7.80
N VAL A 160 16.44 4.95 7.62
CA VAL A 160 15.00 5.15 7.85
C VAL A 160 14.71 5.04 9.34
N ASP A 161 14.70 6.19 10.01
CA ASP A 161 14.22 6.28 11.38
C ASP A 161 12.67 6.34 11.45
N ALA A 162 12.14 6.38 12.68
CA ALA A 162 10.68 6.42 12.89
C ALA A 162 10.00 7.65 12.27
N ASN A 163 10.67 8.81 12.22
CA ASN A 163 10.12 10.03 11.62
C ASN A 163 10.17 9.97 10.08
N ALA A 164 11.28 9.52 9.51
CA ALA A 164 11.42 9.28 8.08
C ALA A 164 10.37 8.29 7.60
N TYR A 165 10.20 7.20 8.34
CA TYR A 165 9.17 6.21 8.07
C TYR A 165 7.75 6.79 8.12
N ALA A 166 7.40 7.49 9.20
CA ALA A 166 6.06 8.07 9.38
C ALA A 166 5.71 9.09 8.28
N ARG A 167 6.70 9.83 7.77
CA ARG A 167 6.53 10.77 6.66
C ARG A 167 6.47 10.09 5.30
N LEU A 168 7.26 9.04 5.07
CA LEU A 168 7.37 8.39 3.76
C LEU A 168 6.26 7.37 3.51
N ALA A 169 5.95 6.52 4.50
CA ALA A 169 5.04 5.39 4.37
C ALA A 169 3.67 5.74 3.75
N PRO A 170 3.02 6.88 4.07
CA PRO A 170 1.72 7.24 3.47
C PRO A 170 1.77 7.49 1.95
N HIS A 171 2.94 7.77 1.38
CA HIS A 171 3.14 8.16 -0.01
C HIS A 171 3.72 7.06 -0.89
N VAL A 172 4.02 5.91 -0.32
CA VAL A 172 4.65 4.78 -1.02
C VAL A 172 3.81 3.53 -0.89
N CYS A 173 4.02 2.61 -1.83
CA CYS A 173 3.44 1.28 -1.82
C CYS A 173 4.42 0.28 -2.41
N VAL A 174 3.99 -0.97 -2.41
CA VAL A 174 4.76 -2.09 -2.92
C VAL A 174 3.84 -2.84 -3.87
N LEU A 175 4.12 -2.71 -5.17
CA LEU A 175 3.40 -3.33 -6.27
C LEU A 175 4.42 -4.01 -7.22
N PRO A 176 3.98 -4.80 -8.21
CA PRO A 176 4.88 -5.28 -9.26
C PRO A 176 5.65 -4.13 -9.94
N PRO A 177 6.94 -4.30 -10.27
CA PRO A 177 7.72 -3.26 -10.94
C PRO A 177 7.06 -2.80 -12.24
N GLY A 178 7.12 -1.50 -12.51
CA GLY A 178 6.53 -0.88 -13.69
C GLY A 178 5.09 -0.39 -13.50
N SER A 179 4.48 -0.57 -12.33
CA SER A 179 3.19 0.04 -12.00
C SER A 179 3.24 1.56 -12.15
N ARG A 180 2.27 2.11 -12.89
CA ARG A 180 2.13 3.55 -13.12
C ARG A 180 1.44 4.23 -11.95
N ILE A 181 1.67 5.54 -11.83
CA ILE A 181 1.02 6.40 -10.84
C ILE A 181 -0.29 6.93 -11.39
N ASN A 182 -1.39 6.67 -10.71
CA ASN A 182 -2.66 7.33 -11.00
C ASN A 182 -2.65 8.77 -10.44
N ALA A 183 -2.62 9.75 -11.33
CA ALA A 183 -2.59 11.17 -10.96
C ALA A 183 -3.86 11.66 -10.24
N ASN A 184 -5.00 11.00 -10.40
CA ASN A 184 -6.27 11.39 -9.78
C ASN A 184 -6.35 11.01 -8.30
N THR A 185 -5.57 10.02 -7.86
CA THR A 185 -5.61 9.49 -6.49
C THR A 185 -4.33 9.80 -5.71
N ALA A 186 -3.25 10.17 -6.43
CA ALA A 186 -1.97 10.57 -5.85
C ALA A 186 -2.08 11.72 -4.86
N GLY A 187 -1.29 11.62 -3.77
CA GLY A 187 -1.21 12.66 -2.75
C GLY A 187 -0.39 13.86 -3.22
N ALA A 188 -0.65 15.03 -2.60
CA ALA A 188 0.01 16.29 -2.95
C ALA A 188 1.56 16.23 -3.03
N PRO A 189 2.29 15.54 -2.14
CA PRO A 189 3.76 15.45 -2.25
C PRO A 189 4.24 14.70 -3.49
N LEU A 190 3.52 13.66 -3.92
CA LEU A 190 3.86 12.91 -5.13
C LEU A 190 3.52 13.72 -6.39
N LEU A 191 2.40 14.43 -6.37
CA LEU A 191 2.02 15.36 -7.45
C LEU A 191 3.02 16.52 -7.57
N GLN A 192 3.50 17.06 -6.44
CA GLN A 192 4.60 18.02 -6.42
C GLN A 192 5.87 17.44 -7.07
N ALA A 193 6.24 16.21 -6.71
CA ALA A 193 7.43 15.57 -7.26
C ALA A 193 7.35 15.32 -8.79
N LEU A 194 6.14 14.99 -9.28
CA LEU A 194 5.84 14.82 -10.71
C LEU A 194 5.86 16.15 -11.48
N ALA A 195 5.34 17.23 -10.88
CA ALA A 195 5.17 18.52 -11.54
C ALA A 195 6.45 19.36 -11.65
N GLY A 196 7.54 18.94 -11.02
CA GLY A 196 8.84 19.61 -11.08
C GLY A 196 9.76 19.04 -12.16
N SER A 197 10.93 19.65 -12.29
CA SER A 197 12.09 19.09 -12.98
C SER A 197 13.33 19.11 -12.07
N GLY A 198 14.42 18.46 -12.46
CA GLY A 198 15.68 18.53 -11.73
C GLY A 198 16.26 19.94 -11.61
N THR A 199 15.93 20.84 -12.55
CA THR A 199 16.40 22.24 -12.58
C THR A 199 15.36 23.23 -12.06
N ALA A 200 14.09 22.85 -12.01
CA ALA A 200 12.97 23.68 -11.55
C ALA A 200 12.01 22.82 -10.70
N PRO A 201 12.31 22.62 -9.40
CA PRO A 201 11.43 21.86 -8.53
C PRO A 201 10.10 22.57 -8.36
N ALA A 202 9.00 21.81 -8.36
CA ALA A 202 7.69 22.37 -8.05
C ALA A 202 7.55 22.66 -6.55
N THR A 203 6.78 23.69 -6.23
CA THR A 203 6.47 24.07 -4.86
C THR A 203 5.35 23.21 -4.28
N ALA A 204 5.23 23.17 -2.96
CA ALA A 204 4.11 22.50 -2.29
C ALA A 204 2.74 23.05 -2.72
N ALA A 205 2.66 24.35 -3.06
CA ALA A 205 1.44 24.97 -3.57
C ALA A 205 0.98 24.36 -4.90
N ILE A 206 1.91 24.05 -5.81
CA ILE A 206 1.59 23.35 -7.06
C ILE A 206 1.06 21.94 -6.77
N GLY A 207 1.69 21.21 -5.85
CA GLY A 207 1.21 19.89 -5.42
C GLY A 207 -0.22 19.94 -4.88
N GLN A 208 -0.53 20.92 -4.03
CA GLN A 208 -1.88 21.13 -3.47
C GLN A 208 -2.90 21.50 -4.56
N GLN A 209 -2.52 22.39 -5.49
CA GLN A 209 -3.38 22.76 -6.62
C GLN A 209 -3.73 21.55 -7.50
N LEU A 210 -2.75 20.69 -7.80
CA LEU A 210 -2.98 19.48 -8.61
C LEU A 210 -3.81 18.43 -7.84
N TRP A 211 -3.65 18.37 -6.52
CA TRP A 211 -4.38 17.42 -5.66
C TRP A 211 -5.87 17.76 -5.51
N GLN A 212 -6.23 19.05 -5.55
CA GLN A 212 -7.61 19.55 -5.47
C GLN A 212 -8.37 18.99 -4.25
N ASP A 213 -7.74 19.00 -3.07
CA ASP A 213 -8.28 18.41 -1.84
C ASP A 213 -8.70 16.94 -1.99
N GLY A 214 -8.02 16.20 -2.87
CA GLY A 214 -8.32 14.81 -3.21
C GLY A 214 -9.44 14.62 -4.22
N ARG A 215 -9.84 15.67 -4.94
CA ARG A 215 -10.94 15.63 -5.92
C ARG A 215 -10.48 15.68 -7.39
N ALA A 216 -9.18 15.51 -7.63
CA ALA A 216 -8.59 15.48 -8.97
C ALA A 216 -9.26 14.41 -9.87
N GLN A 217 -9.62 14.82 -11.09
CA GLN A 217 -10.35 14.02 -12.08
C GLN A 217 -9.85 14.33 -13.50
N TRP A 218 -8.55 14.17 -13.72
CA TRP A 218 -7.92 14.25 -15.04
C TRP A 218 -8.48 13.15 -15.95
N ALA A 219 -8.92 13.54 -17.14
CA ALA A 219 -9.49 12.61 -18.13
C ALA A 219 -8.44 11.66 -18.73
N ASP A 220 -7.20 12.12 -18.82
CA ASP A 220 -6.04 11.37 -19.32
C ASP A 220 -4.74 11.96 -18.74
N ALA A 221 -3.63 11.24 -18.94
CA ALA A 221 -2.32 11.69 -18.45
C ALA A 221 -1.87 13.02 -19.09
N GLN A 222 -2.26 13.29 -20.34
CA GLN A 222 -1.88 14.54 -21.03
C GLN A 222 -2.61 15.75 -20.43
N ALA A 223 -3.84 15.60 -19.97
CA ALA A 223 -4.60 16.62 -19.25
C ALA A 223 -3.92 16.94 -17.92
N PHE A 224 -3.43 15.93 -17.19
CA PHE A 224 -2.61 16.14 -16.00
C PHE A 224 -1.34 16.95 -16.32
N TRP A 225 -0.54 16.53 -17.31
CA TRP A 225 0.71 17.22 -17.66
C TRP A 225 0.50 18.67 -18.09
N ARG A 226 -0.58 18.97 -18.82
CA ARG A 226 -0.95 20.34 -19.22
C ARG A 226 -1.29 21.24 -18.03
N ALA A 227 -1.77 20.67 -16.93
CA ALA A 227 -2.06 21.41 -15.71
C ALA A 227 -0.80 21.64 -14.84
N THR A 228 0.29 20.92 -15.09
CA THR A 228 1.57 21.17 -14.43
C THR A 228 2.28 22.38 -15.05
N PRO A 229 3.20 23.04 -14.33
CA PRO A 229 4.04 24.11 -14.90
C PRO A 229 4.91 23.67 -16.10
N LEU A 230 5.12 22.36 -16.29
CA LEU A 230 5.88 21.81 -17.41
C LEU A 230 5.08 21.85 -18.73
N GLY A 231 3.74 21.92 -18.66
CA GLY A 231 2.83 21.93 -19.81
C GLY A 231 2.75 20.60 -20.59
N SER A 232 3.76 19.75 -20.50
CA SER A 232 3.85 18.43 -21.14
C SER A 232 4.78 17.51 -20.34
N ALA A 233 4.67 16.21 -20.57
CA ALA A 233 5.54 15.22 -19.93
C ALA A 233 7.00 15.40 -20.39
N PRO A 234 7.98 15.51 -19.49
CA PRO A 234 9.39 15.48 -19.87
C PRO A 234 9.78 14.17 -20.58
N PRO A 235 10.90 14.13 -21.30
CA PRO A 235 11.37 12.93 -21.99
C PRO A 235 11.46 11.71 -21.06
N GLY A 236 10.71 10.65 -21.39
CA GLY A 236 10.65 9.40 -20.62
C GLY A 236 9.77 9.44 -19.35
N TRP A 237 9.08 10.55 -19.06
CA TRP A 237 8.17 10.67 -17.91
C TRP A 237 6.73 10.30 -18.23
N ALA A 238 6.31 10.38 -19.49
CA ALA A 238 4.95 10.01 -19.90
C ALA A 238 4.54 8.58 -19.44
N PRO A 239 5.40 7.54 -19.51
CA PRO A 239 5.04 6.19 -19.08
C PRO A 239 4.88 6.01 -17.56
N LEU A 240 5.29 6.98 -16.73
CA LEU A 240 5.22 6.87 -15.27
C LEU A 240 3.81 7.18 -14.74
N VAL A 241 3.01 7.92 -15.50
CA VAL A 241 1.72 8.46 -15.06
C VAL A 241 0.60 7.87 -15.89
N ASP A 242 -0.48 7.52 -15.21
CA ASP A 242 -1.75 7.11 -15.80
C ASP A 242 -2.89 7.83 -15.04
N VAL A 243 -4.12 7.58 -15.47
CA VAL A 243 -5.35 7.97 -14.76
C VAL A 243 -6.24 6.77 -14.42
N TYR A 244 -5.73 5.57 -14.69
CA TYR A 244 -6.38 4.29 -14.41
C TYR A 244 -5.55 3.49 -13.42
N SER A 245 -6.23 2.62 -12.70
CA SER A 245 -5.62 1.78 -11.67
C SER A 245 -5.84 0.30 -11.94
N ASP A 246 -4.90 -0.52 -11.49
CA ASP A 246 -4.91 -1.97 -11.57
C ASP A 246 -4.63 -2.64 -10.22
N ALA A 247 -4.36 -1.85 -9.17
CA ALA A 247 -4.09 -2.33 -7.83
C ALA A 247 -4.91 -1.55 -6.80
N PHE A 248 -5.62 -2.29 -5.94
CA PHE A 248 -6.50 -1.72 -4.93
C PHE A 248 -6.28 -2.40 -3.58
N LEU A 249 -6.47 -1.65 -2.51
CA LEU A 249 -6.48 -2.15 -1.14
C LEU A 249 -7.91 -2.11 -0.61
N MET A 250 -8.46 -3.28 -0.30
CA MET A 250 -9.69 -3.40 0.47
C MET A 250 -9.35 -3.36 1.95
N ARG A 251 -10.01 -2.46 2.70
CA ARG A 251 -10.07 -2.48 4.16
C ARG A 251 -11.47 -2.93 4.58
N GLY A 252 -11.53 -3.95 5.43
CA GLY A 252 -12.76 -4.40 6.08
C GLY A 252 -12.69 -4.16 7.58
N ASP A 253 -13.71 -3.53 8.15
CA ASP A 253 -13.87 -3.36 9.58
C ASP A 253 -15.06 -4.21 10.04
N ILE A 254 -14.80 -5.12 10.97
CA ILE A 254 -15.75 -6.12 11.45
C ILE A 254 -15.81 -6.02 12.97
N VAL A 255 -16.99 -5.85 13.54
CA VAL A 255 -17.20 -5.91 14.99
C VAL A 255 -18.07 -7.12 15.29
N LEU A 256 -17.53 -8.10 16.02
CA LEU A 256 -18.28 -9.28 16.48
C LEU A 256 -18.20 -9.42 17.98
N ASP A 257 -19.36 -9.54 18.64
CA ASP A 257 -19.47 -9.58 20.11
C ASP A 257 -18.72 -8.42 20.79
N GLN A 258 -18.80 -7.20 20.23
CA GLN A 258 -18.07 -6.00 20.69
C GLN A 258 -16.54 -6.07 20.52
N VAL A 259 -16.01 -7.06 19.80
CA VAL A 259 -14.58 -7.16 19.48
C VAL A 259 -14.34 -6.66 18.06
N PRO A 260 -13.53 -5.60 17.87
CA PRO A 260 -13.21 -5.09 16.55
C PRO A 260 -12.09 -5.91 15.89
N PHE A 261 -12.23 -6.11 14.59
CA PHE A 261 -11.26 -6.74 13.70
C PHE A 261 -11.13 -5.87 12.45
N THR A 262 -9.90 -5.56 12.07
CA THR A 262 -9.59 -4.93 10.78
C THR A 262 -8.84 -5.93 9.92
N VAL A 263 -9.32 -6.09 8.68
CA VAL A 263 -8.75 -6.98 7.67
C VAL A 263 -8.40 -6.18 6.43
N PHE A 264 -7.36 -6.61 5.73
CA PHE A 264 -6.92 -6.00 4.49
C PHE A 264 -6.75 -7.06 3.41
N SER A 265 -7.15 -6.75 2.19
CA SER A 265 -6.85 -7.55 1.00
C SER A 265 -6.33 -6.65 -0.11
N VAL A 266 -5.19 -7.03 -0.70
CA VAL A 266 -4.68 -6.37 -1.90
C VAL A 266 -5.20 -7.09 -3.12
N LEU A 267 -5.91 -6.34 -3.96
CA LEU A 267 -6.62 -6.80 -5.13
C LEU A 267 -5.89 -6.29 -6.38
N LEU A 268 -5.55 -7.19 -7.29
CA LEU A 268 -4.98 -6.85 -8.59
C LEU A 268 -6.00 -7.13 -9.70
N GLN A 269 -6.23 -6.14 -10.56
CA GLN A 269 -7.07 -6.26 -11.74
C GLN A 269 -6.20 -6.52 -12.98
N ARG A 270 -6.26 -7.74 -13.54
CA ARG A 270 -5.50 -8.13 -14.74
C ARG A 270 -6.35 -8.99 -15.67
N GLY A 271 -6.33 -8.67 -16.97
CA GLY A 271 -7.02 -9.48 -17.98
C GLY A 271 -8.53 -9.64 -17.73
N GLY A 272 -9.20 -8.60 -17.24
CA GLY A 272 -10.62 -8.64 -16.91
C GLY A 272 -10.98 -9.48 -15.68
N ARG A 273 -10.00 -9.83 -14.84
CA ARG A 273 -10.21 -10.50 -13.55
C ARG A 273 -9.63 -9.67 -12.43
N VAL A 274 -10.25 -9.76 -11.25
CA VAL A 274 -9.72 -9.21 -10.00
C VAL A 274 -9.36 -10.36 -9.08
N VAL A 275 -8.13 -10.37 -8.57
CA VAL A 275 -7.62 -11.41 -7.68
C VAL A 275 -7.01 -10.81 -6.42
N ALA A 276 -7.31 -11.42 -5.27
CA ALA A 276 -6.64 -11.08 -4.03
C ALA A 276 -5.27 -11.76 -3.95
N VAL A 277 -4.20 -10.98 -3.87
CA VAL A 277 -2.81 -11.46 -3.87
C VAL A 277 -2.17 -11.46 -2.49
N GLN A 278 -2.69 -10.66 -1.57
CA GLN A 278 -2.21 -10.59 -0.20
C GLN A 278 -3.37 -10.31 0.74
N ARG A 279 -3.34 -10.92 1.93
CA ARG A 279 -4.29 -10.69 3.01
C ARG A 279 -3.52 -10.42 4.30
N SER A 280 -3.94 -9.43 5.07
CA SER A 280 -3.39 -9.16 6.39
C SER A 280 -4.49 -8.78 7.38
N ARG A 281 -4.16 -8.81 8.67
CA ARG A 281 -5.04 -8.39 9.77
C ARG A 281 -4.23 -7.48 10.69
N GLY A 282 -4.87 -6.48 11.28
CA GLY A 282 -4.21 -5.56 12.21
C GLY A 282 -4.40 -4.09 11.85
N ALA A 283 -3.56 -3.23 12.42
CA ALA A 283 -3.86 -1.80 12.53
C ALA A 283 -3.25 -0.89 11.44
N ASP A 284 -2.38 -1.39 10.56
CA ASP A 284 -1.57 -0.50 9.71
C ASP A 284 -2.13 -0.34 8.29
N GLU A 285 -3.05 0.62 8.17
CA GLU A 285 -3.69 1.07 6.92
C GLU A 285 -2.69 1.65 5.89
N ALA A 286 -1.54 2.11 6.36
CA ALA A 286 -0.46 2.64 5.53
C ALA A 286 0.37 1.54 4.85
N LEU A 287 0.20 0.28 5.25
CA LEU A 287 1.18 -0.78 5.02
C LEU A 287 0.51 -2.01 4.44
N VAL A 288 0.25 -2.00 3.14
CA VAL A 288 -0.13 -3.23 2.46
C VAL A 288 0.50 -3.28 1.09
N ALA A 289 0.94 -4.47 0.70
CA ALA A 289 1.68 -4.74 -0.54
C ALA A 289 0.89 -5.66 -1.47
N ALA A 290 1.20 -5.57 -2.76
CA ALA A 290 0.87 -6.57 -3.75
C ALA A 290 2.16 -7.31 -4.11
N VAL A 291 2.34 -8.52 -3.57
CA VAL A 291 3.35 -9.44 -4.11
C VAL A 291 2.70 -10.26 -5.22
N VAL A 292 3.29 -10.27 -6.42
CA VAL A 292 2.93 -11.27 -7.43
C VAL A 292 3.60 -12.57 -7.00
N LEU A 293 2.79 -13.54 -6.58
CA LEU A 293 3.21 -14.94 -6.65
C LEU A 293 3.36 -15.26 -8.14
N GLU A 294 4.53 -15.75 -8.55
CA GLU A 294 4.73 -16.24 -9.91
C GLU A 294 3.60 -17.23 -10.27
N PRO A 295 3.08 -17.22 -11.51
CA PRO A 295 2.21 -18.30 -11.93
C PRO A 295 2.98 -19.61 -11.75
N ALA A 296 2.34 -20.59 -11.10
CA ALA A 296 2.87 -21.95 -11.11
C ALA A 296 3.22 -22.30 -12.57
N ALA A 297 4.49 -22.63 -12.80
CA ALA A 297 4.95 -23.11 -14.10
C ALA A 297 4.07 -24.28 -14.55
N PRO A 298 3.84 -24.43 -15.87
CA PRO A 298 2.87 -25.38 -16.42
C PRO A 298 3.08 -26.83 -15.98
#